data_AF-A0A0M9VK27-F1
#
_entry.id   AF-A0A0M9VK27-F1
#
_cell.length_a   1.000
_cell.length_b   1.000
_cell.length_c   1.000
_cell.angle_alpha   90.00
_cell.angle_beta   90.00
_cell.angle_gamma   90.00
#
_symmetry.space_group_name_H-M   'P 1'
#
loop_
_entity.id
_entity.type
_entity.pdbx_description
1 polymer ?
#
loop_
_entity_poly.entity_id
_entity_poly.type
_entity_poly.pdbx_seq_one_letter_code
_entity_poly.pdbx_strand_id
1 'polypeptide(L)'
;MKKIAVFIALFLFLRPILPVGEYVFNYNYIAKELCINKDKPVMHCNGKCHLMKELAKKAAEENPSSEKKTATAQFEILALVQEPFTISFTEQVNYNISPATVYTNLYSHNYNPVFLRPPGLA
;
A
#
# COMPACT_ATOMS: atom_id res chain seq x y z
N MET A 1 1.96 33.63 32.92
CA MET A 1 2.80 32.40 32.81
C MET A 1 1.99 31.17 32.42
N LYS A 2 1.09 30.64 33.27
CA LYS A 2 0.35 29.39 33.00
C LYS A 2 -0.54 29.43 31.74
N LYS A 3 -1.24 30.55 31.50
CA LYS A 3 -2.06 30.77 30.29
C LYS A 3 -1.21 30.78 29.00
N ILE A 4 -0.03 31.41 29.05
CA ILE A 4 0.91 31.46 27.91
C ILE A 4 1.44 30.06 27.60
N ALA A 5 1.78 29.25 28.62
CA ALA A 5 2.18 27.87 28.43
C ALA A 5 1.08 27.01 27.78
N VAL A 6 -0.20 27.24 28.12
CA VAL A 6 -1.34 26.56 27.48
C VAL A 6 -1.46 26.95 26.00
N PHE A 7 -1.30 28.23 25.65
CA PHE A 7 -1.31 28.66 24.24
C PHE A 7 -0.15 28.09 23.44
N ILE A 8 1.06 28.02 24.02
CA ILE A 8 2.23 27.41 23.37
C ILE A 8 1.99 25.91 23.15
N ALA A 9 1.50 25.19 24.16
CA ALA A 9 1.17 23.78 24.05
C ALA A 9 0.14 23.53 22.93
N LEU A 10 -0.94 24.32 22.90
CA LEU A 10 -1.96 24.25 21.84
C LEU A 10 -1.34 24.45 20.45
N PHE A 11 -0.47 25.44 20.29
CA PHE A 11 0.18 25.71 19.01
C PHE A 11 1.09 24.56 18.54
N LEU A 12 1.76 23.89 19.48
CA LEU A 12 2.57 22.70 19.18
C LEU A 12 1.70 21.53 18.70
N PHE A 13 0.52 21.33 19.28
CA PHE A 13 -0.44 20.31 18.81
C PHE A 13 -1.11 20.63 17.48
N LEU A 14 -1.17 21.91 17.08
CA LEU A 14 -1.75 22.32 15.79
C LEU A 14 -0.80 22.11 14.61
N ARG A 15 0.52 22.04 14.84
CA ARG A 15 1.54 21.83 13.79
C ARG A 15 1.25 20.63 12.87
N PRO A 16 0.94 19.42 13.37
CA PRO A 16 0.64 18.26 12.52
C PRO A 16 -0.66 18.39 11.71
N ILE A 17 -1.55 19.33 12.07
CA ILE A 17 -2.86 19.52 11.41
C ILE A 17 -2.74 20.43 10.18
N LEU A 18 -1.71 21.27 10.12
CA LEU A 18 -1.49 22.24 9.02
C LEU A 18 -1.53 21.63 7.60
N PRO A 19 -0.78 20.55 7.27
CA PRO A 19 -0.79 19.99 5.91
C PRO A 19 -2.16 19.39 5.53
N VAL A 20 -2.91 18.87 6.50
CA VAL A 20 -4.27 18.38 6.26
C VAL A 20 -5.21 19.55 5.98
N GLY A 21 -5.04 20.67 6.69
CA GLY A 21 -5.79 21.91 6.43
C GLY A 21 -5.59 22.42 5.01
N GLU A 22 -4.33 22.54 4.56
CA GLU A 22 -3.99 22.96 3.19
C GLU A 22 -4.60 22.05 2.13
N TYR A 23 -4.60 20.74 2.38
CA TYR A 23 -5.24 19.75 1.51
C TYR A 23 -6.76 19.94 1.40
N VAL A 24 -7.44 20.22 2.51
CA VAL A 24 -8.90 20.41 2.52
C VAL A 24 -9.29 21.72 1.84
N PHE A 25 -8.60 22.82 2.16
CA PHE A 25 -8.88 24.14 1.57
C PHE A 25 -8.67 24.14 0.05
N ASN A 26 -7.60 23.49 -0.42
CA ASN A 26 -7.23 23.45 -1.84
C ASN A 26 -7.54 22.10 -2.50
N TYR A 27 -8.48 21.33 -1.95
CA TYR A 27 -8.76 19.96 -2.39
C TYR A 27 -8.98 19.84 -3.91
N ASN A 28 -9.81 20.73 -4.47
CA ASN A 28 -10.12 20.74 -5.90
C ASN A 28 -8.88 20.99 -6.77
N TYR A 29 -8.03 21.93 -6.36
CA TYR A 29 -6.79 22.25 -7.07
C TYR A 29 -5.79 21.09 -6.95
N ILE A 30 -5.62 20.54 -5.76
CA ILE A 30 -4.67 19.45 -5.52
C ILE A 30 -5.09 18.18 -6.29
N ALA A 31 -6.38 17.84 -6.28
CA ALA A 31 -6.89 16.68 -7.01
C ALA A 31 -6.78 16.85 -8.53
N LYS A 32 -7.04 18.05 -9.07
CA LYS A 32 -7.04 18.30 -10.51
C LYS A 32 -5.69 18.63 -11.10
N GLU A 33 -4.80 19.30 -10.36
CA GLU A 33 -3.53 19.84 -10.87
C GLU A 33 -2.31 19.10 -10.32
N LEU A 34 -2.30 18.77 -9.03
CA LEU A 34 -1.10 18.23 -8.34
C LEU A 34 -1.11 16.70 -8.16
N CYS A 35 -2.23 16.03 -8.40
CA CYS A 35 -2.33 14.58 -8.31
C CYS A 35 -1.51 13.90 -9.43
N ILE A 36 -0.61 12.97 -9.11
CA ILE A 36 0.14 12.22 -10.13
C ILE A 36 -0.66 11.06 -10.73
N ASN A 37 -1.72 10.62 -10.05
CA ASN A 37 -2.52 9.45 -10.44
C ASN A 37 -3.86 9.84 -11.10
N LYS A 38 -3.91 10.98 -11.81
CA LYS A 38 -5.13 11.46 -12.48
C LYS A 38 -5.64 10.46 -13.53
N ASP A 39 -4.72 9.78 -14.21
CA ASP A 39 -5.02 8.81 -15.27
C ASP A 39 -5.49 7.45 -14.75
N LYS A 40 -5.49 7.25 -13.42
CA LYS A 40 -5.87 5.99 -12.76
C LYS A 40 -7.07 6.21 -11.82
N PRO A 41 -8.28 6.44 -12.35
CA PRO A 41 -9.46 6.74 -11.55
C PRO A 41 -9.86 5.60 -10.60
N VAL A 42 -9.54 4.35 -10.94
CA VAL A 42 -9.80 3.15 -10.13
C VAL A 42 -9.11 3.21 -8.75
N MET A 43 -8.04 3.98 -8.62
CA MET A 43 -7.27 4.09 -7.36
C MET A 43 -7.88 5.09 -6.37
N HIS A 44 -8.90 5.86 -6.76
CA HIS A 44 -9.56 6.87 -5.92
C HIS A 44 -8.57 7.77 -5.13
N CYS A 45 -7.46 8.15 -5.78
CA CYS A 45 -6.35 8.88 -5.14
C CYS A 45 -6.78 10.27 -4.67
N ASN A 46 -7.50 11.04 -5.51
CA ASN A 46 -8.04 12.35 -5.16
C ASN A 46 -7.01 13.32 -4.53
N GLY A 47 -5.77 13.30 -5.01
CA GLY A 47 -4.70 14.16 -4.48
C GLY A 47 -4.05 13.68 -3.17
N LYS A 48 -4.46 12.53 -2.60
CA LYS A 48 -3.84 11.95 -1.39
C LYS A 48 -2.34 11.70 -1.53
N CYS A 49 -1.87 11.43 -2.75
CA CYS A 49 -0.44 11.29 -3.03
C CYS A 49 0.37 12.56 -2.72
N HIS A 50 -0.22 13.74 -2.93
CA HIS A 50 0.41 15.01 -2.62
C HIS A 50 0.49 15.22 -1.10
N LEU A 51 -0.62 14.99 -0.40
CA LEU A 51 -0.69 15.08 1.05
C LEU A 51 0.33 14.16 1.72
N MET A 52 0.46 12.90 1.26
CA MET A 52 1.46 11.98 1.77
C MET A 52 2.89 12.48 1.61
N LYS A 53 3.20 13.14 0.47
CA LYS A 53 4.53 13.69 0.21
C LYS A 53 4.85 14.86 1.14
N GLU A 54 3.88 15.73 1.40
CA GLU A 54 4.03 16.87 2.34
C GLU A 54 4.20 16.39 3.77
N LEU A 55 3.43 15.38 4.19
CA LEU A 55 3.56 14.76 5.51
C LEU A 55 4.94 14.10 5.69
N ALA A 56 5.43 13.37 4.69
CA ALA A 56 6.75 12.76 4.73
C ALA A 56 7.87 13.81 4.81
N LYS A 57 7.73 14.93 4.08
CA LYS A 57 8.70 16.03 4.13
C LYS A 57 8.74 16.68 5.52
N LYS A 58 7.59 16.99 6.12
CA LYS A 58 7.53 17.55 7.49
C LYS A 58 8.10 16.59 8.54
N ALA A 59 7.84 15.29 8.41
CA ALA A 59 8.40 14.27 9.30
C ALA A 59 9.93 14.16 9.21
N ALA A 60 10.50 14.36 8.01
CA ALA A 60 11.95 14.37 7.80
C ALA A 60 12.62 15.66 8.33
N GLU A 61 11.95 16.81 8.24
CA GLU A 61 12.47 18.09 8.76
C GLU A 61 12.55 18.10 10.30
N GLU A 62 11.65 17.42 11.00
CA GLU A 62 11.70 17.29 12.47
C GLU A 62 12.80 16.34 12.96
N ASN A 63 13.36 15.48 12.09
CA ASN A 63 14.42 14.52 12.44
C ASN A 63 15.50 14.42 11.34
N PRO A 64 16.47 15.36 11.29
CA PRO A 64 17.55 15.33 10.30
C PRO A 64 18.50 14.12 10.42
N SER A 65 18.35 13.27 11.45
CA SER A 65 19.20 12.10 11.71
C SER A 65 18.74 10.79 11.04
N SER A 66 17.69 10.80 10.20
CA SER A 66 17.17 9.58 9.59
C SER A 66 17.25 9.59 8.05
N GLU A 67 18.40 9.95 7.50
CA GLU A 67 18.72 9.51 6.14
C GLU A 67 18.95 8.00 6.13
N LYS A 68 18.12 7.28 5.36
CA LYS A 68 18.07 5.81 5.17
C LYS A 68 17.51 4.99 6.34
N LYS A 69 16.18 4.98 6.48
CA LYS A 69 15.46 3.73 6.80
C LYS A 69 14.31 3.55 5.82
N THR A 70 14.64 2.90 4.71
CA THR A 70 13.68 2.18 3.87
C THR A 70 12.78 1.35 4.78
N ALA A 71 11.47 1.57 4.65
CA ALA A 71 10.37 0.72 5.10
C ALA A 71 10.77 -0.52 5.92
N THR A 72 10.97 -0.33 7.21
CA THR A 72 10.74 -1.38 8.21
C THR A 72 10.18 -0.63 9.41
N ALA A 73 8.87 -0.40 9.38
CA ALA A 73 8.15 -0.13 10.60
C ALA A 73 8.44 -1.32 11.52
N GLN A 74 9.32 -1.10 12.50
CA GLN A 74 9.48 -2.02 13.61
C GLN A 74 8.19 -1.90 14.42
N PHE A 75 7.14 -2.55 13.95
CA PHE A 75 6.06 -2.96 14.81
C PHE A 75 6.71 -3.96 15.77
N GLU A 76 6.94 -3.52 17.01
CA GLU A 76 7.07 -4.47 18.12
C GLU A 76 5.72 -5.19 18.21
N ILE A 77 5.57 -6.24 17.42
CA ILE A 77 4.45 -7.17 17.55
C ILE A 77 4.74 -7.90 18.85
N LEU A 78 4.04 -7.51 19.91
CA LEU A 78 3.92 -8.30 21.12
C LEU A 78 3.36 -9.65 20.70
N ALA A 79 4.24 -10.63 20.49
CA ALA A 79 3.89 -11.96 20.07
C ALA A 79 3.16 -12.66 21.21
N LEU A 80 1.83 -12.50 21.26
CA LEU A 80 0.97 -13.40 21.99
C LEU A 80 1.08 -14.75 21.29
N VAL A 81 1.84 -15.67 21.88
CA VAL A 81 1.89 -17.07 21.44
C VAL A 81 0.51 -17.65 21.68
N GLN A 82 -0.31 -17.65 20.63
CA GLN A 82 -1.55 -18.40 20.61
C GLN A 82 -1.17 -19.87 20.39
N GLU A 83 -1.51 -20.73 21.35
CA GLU A 83 -1.39 -22.19 21.20
C GLU A 83 -2.02 -22.60 19.85
N PRO A 84 -1.33 -23.44 19.04
CA PRO A 84 -1.86 -23.84 17.75
C PRO A 84 -3.11 -24.69 17.97
N PHE A 85 -4.28 -24.13 17.69
CA PHE A 85 -5.50 -24.91 17.68
C PHE A 85 -5.50 -25.82 16.44
N THR A 86 -5.74 -27.12 16.67
CA THR A 86 -5.86 -28.08 15.59
C THR A 86 -7.34 -28.23 15.23
N ILE A 87 -7.69 -27.97 13.97
CA ILE A 87 -9.00 -28.32 13.42
C ILE A 87 -8.87 -29.70 12.78
N SER A 88 -9.62 -30.68 13.29
CA SER A 88 -9.77 -31.97 12.62
C SER A 88 -11.00 -31.91 11.71
N PHE A 89 -10.76 -31.88 10.39
CA PHE A 89 -11.81 -32.10 9.40
C PHE A 89 -12.02 -33.61 9.23
N THR A 90 -13.23 -34.09 9.54
CA THR A 90 -13.68 -35.42 9.12
C THR A 90 -14.61 -35.25 7.92
N GLU A 91 -14.05 -35.15 6.73
CA GLU A 91 -14.85 -35.26 5.52
C GLU A 91 -15.04 -36.73 5.17
N GLN A 92 -16.22 -37.28 5.48
CA GLN A 92 -16.71 -38.47 4.78
C GLN A 92 -17.64 -38.01 3.67
N VAL A 93 -17.06 -37.52 2.59
CA VAL A 93 -17.79 -37.26 1.36
C VAL A 93 -17.80 -38.56 0.56
N ASN A 94 -18.91 -39.31 0.65
CA ASN A 94 -19.18 -40.39 -0.28
C ASN A 94 -19.55 -39.78 -1.63
N TYR A 95 -18.55 -39.54 -2.48
CA TYR A 95 -18.81 -39.26 -3.88
C TYR A 95 -19.14 -40.57 -4.59
N ASN A 96 -20.31 -40.65 -5.20
CA ASN A 96 -20.51 -41.59 -6.30
C ASN A 96 -19.96 -40.90 -7.55
N ILE A 97 -18.65 -41.01 -7.80
CA ILE A 97 -18.08 -40.59 -9.08
C ILE A 97 -18.67 -41.52 -10.13
N SER A 98 -19.72 -41.06 -10.80
CA SER A 98 -19.93 -41.45 -12.20
C SER A 98 -18.77 -40.81 -12.98
N PRO A 99 -18.04 -41.54 -13.84
CA PRO A 99 -16.88 -41.00 -14.53
C PRO A 99 -17.33 -39.93 -15.53
N ALA A 100 -17.45 -38.69 -15.06
CA ALA A 100 -17.62 -37.52 -15.88
C ALA A 100 -16.27 -37.25 -16.56
N THR A 101 -16.12 -37.85 -17.75
CA THR A 101 -15.20 -37.50 -18.83
C THR A 101 -13.84 -36.94 -18.38
N VAL A 102 -12.84 -37.82 -18.32
CA VAL A 102 -11.43 -37.42 -18.16
C VAL A 102 -11.04 -36.53 -19.33
N TYR A 103 -10.72 -35.27 -19.06
CA TYR A 103 -10.16 -34.36 -20.06
C TYR A 103 -8.74 -34.80 -20.40
N THR A 104 -8.52 -35.29 -21.62
CA THR A 104 -7.18 -35.54 -22.16
C THR A 104 -6.72 -34.31 -22.92
N ASN A 105 -5.72 -33.60 -22.41
CA ASN A 105 -5.09 -32.51 -23.13
C ASN A 105 -4.21 -33.09 -24.25
N LEU A 106 -4.65 -32.95 -25.51
CA LEU A 106 -3.94 -33.43 -26.71
C LEU A 106 -3.08 -32.35 -27.37
N TYR A 107 -2.83 -31.25 -26.67
CA TYR A 107 -2.07 -30.13 -27.23
C TYR A 107 -0.59 -30.48 -27.34
N SER A 108 -0.15 -30.82 -28.56
CA SER A 108 1.26 -30.82 -28.92
C SER A 108 1.57 -29.52 -29.66
N HIS A 109 2.47 -28.71 -29.13
CA HIS A 109 3.02 -27.58 -29.85
C HIS A 109 4.49 -27.79 -30.16
N ASN A 110 4.82 -27.69 -31.45
CA ASN A 110 6.20 -27.66 -31.93
C ASN A 110 6.76 -26.27 -31.64
N TYR A 111 7.28 -26.09 -30.42
CA TYR A 111 7.98 -24.89 -30.02
C TYR A 111 9.27 -24.76 -30.85
N ASN A 112 9.31 -23.77 -31.75
CA ASN A 112 10.53 -23.39 -32.46
C ASN A 112 11.12 -22.13 -31.78
N PRO A 113 12.19 -22.25 -30.98
CA PRO A 113 12.76 -21.14 -30.20
C PRO A 113 13.40 -20.04 -31.06
N VAL A 114 13.51 -20.22 -32.38
CA VAL A 114 14.26 -19.32 -33.27
C VAL A 114 13.56 -17.97 -33.48
N PHE A 115 12.23 -17.91 -33.37
CA PHE A 115 11.46 -16.69 -33.65
C PHE A 115 11.34 -15.70 -32.47
N LEU A 116 11.81 -16.06 -31.28
CA LEU A 116 11.74 -15.19 -30.08
C LEU A 116 13.10 -14.56 -29.77
N ARG A 117 13.76 -13.99 -30.79
CA ARG A 117 14.93 -13.15 -30.57
C ARG A 117 14.50 -11.69 -30.67
N PRO A 118 14.65 -10.88 -29.61
CA PRO A 118 14.42 -9.45 -29.72
C PRO A 118 15.39 -8.86 -30.76
N PRO A 119 14.98 -7.82 -31.53
CA PRO A 119 15.86 -7.18 -32.49
C PRO A 119 17.12 -6.66 -31.76
N GLY A 120 18.29 -7.03 -32.27
CA GLY A 120 19.57 -6.55 -31.76
C GLY A 120 19.65 -5.03 -31.94
N LEU A 121 19.98 -4.33 -30.86
CA LEU A 121 20.27 -2.89 -30.90
C LEU A 121 21.52 -2.68 -31.76
N ALA A 122 21.33 -1.99 -32.90
CA ALA A 122 22.41 -1.43 -33.71
C ALA A 122 22.91 -0.13 -33.09
#